data_AF-A0AAV0N9U9-F1
#
_entry.id   AF-A0AAV0N9U9-F1
#
_cell.length_a   1.000
_cell.length_b   1.000
_cell.length_c   1.000
_cell.angle_alpha   90.00
_cell.angle_beta   90.00
_cell.angle_gamma   90.00
#
_symmetry.space_group_name_H-M   'P 1'
#
loop_
_entity.id
_entity.type
_entity.pdbx_description
1 polymer ?
#
loop_
_entity_poly.entity_id
_entity_poly.type
_entity_poly.pdbx_seq_one_letter_code
_entity_poly.pdbx_strand_id
1 'polypeptide(L)'
;MNYVVPKGAQVLVNVWAISRDPTVWEDPMSFKPERFIGSQVDFRGQDFKLLPFSAGRRMCPGVSLATRQIPLVLTALVRSFDWCLSDGEDETELDMSEKFGTTLEKERPLLLVPSQSSL
;
A
#
# COMPACT_ATOMS: atom_id res chain seq x y z
N MET A 1 21.90 19.35 -13.38
CA MET A 1 21.99 18.42 -12.22
C MET A 1 23.37 18.58 -11.59
N ASN A 2 23.54 19.53 -10.67
CA ASN A 2 24.84 19.81 -10.04
C ASN A 2 24.71 19.78 -8.52
N TYR A 3 24.26 18.65 -7.97
CA TYR A 3 24.22 18.44 -6.52
C TYR A 3 25.36 17.50 -6.14
N VAL A 4 26.15 17.92 -5.14
CA VAL A 4 27.18 17.08 -4.53
C VAL A 4 26.52 16.31 -3.39
N VAL A 5 26.51 14.99 -3.46
CA VAL A 5 26.12 14.11 -2.34
C VAL A 5 27.40 13.63 -1.67
N PRO A 6 27.72 14.11 -0.46
CA PRO A 6 28.95 13.73 0.23
C PRO A 6 29.01 12.23 0.52
N LYS A 7 30.22 11.68 0.58
CA LYS A 7 30.45 10.30 1.06
C LYS A 7 29.87 10.16 2.48
N GLY A 8 29.05 9.13 2.68
CA GLY A 8 28.41 8.85 3.97
C GLY A 8 27.09 9.58 4.20
N ALA A 9 26.62 10.41 3.25
CA ALA A 9 25.30 11.01 3.33
C ALA A 9 24.20 9.94 3.33
N GLN A 10 23.23 10.09 4.23
CA GLN A 10 22.02 9.27 4.21
C GLN A 10 21.11 9.74 3.08
N VAL A 11 20.63 8.79 2.28
CA VAL A 11 19.66 9.05 1.20
C VAL A 11 18.40 8.28 1.53
N LEU A 12 17.30 9.02 1.69
CA LEU A 12 15.97 8.46 1.91
C LEU A 12 15.12 8.67 0.66
N VAL A 13 14.59 7.58 0.11
CA VAL A 13 13.64 7.64 -1.01
C VAL A 13 12.24 7.78 -0.42
N ASN A 14 11.58 8.90 -0.66
CA ASN A 14 10.24 9.15 -0.15
C ASN A 14 9.19 8.43 -1.01
N VAL A 15 9.09 7.11 -0.85
CA VAL A 15 8.13 6.26 -1.57
C VAL A 15 6.68 6.64 -1.29
N TRP A 16 6.38 7.16 -0.09
CA TRP A 16 5.05 7.65 0.28
C TRP A 16 4.63 8.82 -0.61
N ALA A 17 5.51 9.81 -0.80
CA ALA A 17 5.24 10.95 -1.67
C ALA A 17 5.12 10.54 -3.14
N ILE A 18 6.00 9.66 -3.63
CA ILE A 18 5.95 9.14 -5.00
C ILE A 18 4.60 8.46 -5.29
N SER A 19 4.12 7.61 -4.38
CA SER A 19 2.84 6.92 -4.54
C SER A 19 1.62 7.85 -4.51
N ARG A 20 1.79 9.10 -4.06
CA ARG A 20 0.72 10.08 -3.87
C ARG A 20 0.89 11.34 -4.72
N ASP A 21 1.84 11.34 -5.65
CA ASP A 21 2.13 12.50 -6.50
C ASP A 21 1.02 12.69 -7.56
N PRO A 22 0.26 13.80 -7.54
CA PRO A 22 -0.82 14.05 -8.51
C PRO A 22 -0.31 14.30 -9.94
N THR A 23 0.99 14.55 -10.13
CA THR A 23 1.60 14.66 -11.47
C THR A 23 1.90 13.29 -12.09
N VAL A 24 1.92 12.24 -11.27
CA VAL A 24 2.20 10.85 -11.66
C VAL A 24 0.93 10.00 -11.69
N TRP A 25 0.03 10.23 -10.74
CA TRP A 25 -1.17 9.45 -10.50
C TRP A 25 -2.40 10.34 -10.51
N GLU A 26 -3.39 10.03 -11.34
CA GLU A 26 -4.72 10.65 -11.27
C GLU A 26 -5.40 10.26 -9.94
N ASP A 27 -6.03 11.21 -9.25
CA ASP A 27 -6.67 11.04 -7.95
C ASP A 27 -5.86 10.16 -6.97
N PRO A 28 -4.64 10.58 -6.60
CA PRO A 28 -3.68 9.73 -5.88
C PRO A 28 -4.13 9.35 -4.47
N MET A 29 -5.05 10.14 -3.89
CA MET A 29 -5.59 9.91 -2.55
C MET A 29 -6.79 8.98 -2.53
N SER A 30 -7.36 8.65 -3.70
CA SER A 30 -8.49 7.73 -3.82
C SER A 30 -8.01 6.29 -3.98
N PHE A 31 -8.60 5.38 -3.19
CA PHE A 31 -8.44 3.94 -3.42
C PHE A 31 -9.16 3.54 -4.71
N LYS A 32 -8.40 3.33 -5.79
CA LYS A 32 -8.91 2.99 -7.13
C LYS A 32 -8.13 1.81 -7.71
N PRO A 33 -8.46 0.54 -7.36
CA PRO A 33 -7.78 -0.65 -7.90
C PRO A 33 -7.80 -0.72 -9.43
N GLU A 34 -8.84 -0.18 -10.05
CA GLU A 34 -9.08 -0.20 -11.49
C GLU A 34 -7.95 0.47 -12.28
N ARG A 35 -7.19 1.38 -11.65
CA ARG A 35 -6.02 2.04 -12.28
C ARG A 35 -4.94 1.05 -12.72
N PHE A 36 -4.93 -0.15 -12.16
CA PHE A 36 -3.96 -1.20 -12.49
C PHE A 36 -4.50 -2.21 -13.51
N ILE A 37 -5.79 -2.22 -13.79
CA ILE A 37 -6.39 -3.15 -14.76
C ILE A 37 -5.95 -2.75 -16.17
N GLY A 38 -5.27 -3.66 -16.88
CA GLY A 38 -4.73 -3.39 -18.22
C GLY A 38 -3.50 -2.46 -18.24
N SER A 39 -3.04 -1.99 -17.07
CA SER A 39 -1.83 -1.19 -16.93
C SER A 39 -0.57 -2.04 -17.06
N GLN A 40 0.51 -1.43 -17.55
CA GLN A 40 1.84 -2.05 -17.59
C GLN A 40 2.68 -1.73 -16.36
N VAL A 41 2.19 -0.88 -15.44
CA VAL A 41 2.92 -0.51 -14.23
C VAL A 41 3.05 -1.72 -13.31
N ASP A 42 4.27 -2.02 -12.87
CA ASP A 42 4.55 -3.06 -11.90
C ASP A 42 5.27 -2.55 -10.64
N PHE A 43 5.35 -3.41 -9.63
CA PHE A 43 6.04 -3.13 -8.37
C PHE A 43 7.40 -3.86 -8.26
N ARG A 44 7.90 -4.43 -9.37
CA ARG A 44 9.15 -5.20 -9.41
C ARG A 44 10.38 -4.31 -9.58
N GLY A 45 10.22 -3.01 -9.35
CA GLY A 45 11.25 -1.97 -9.32
C GLY A 45 11.82 -1.59 -10.67
N GLN A 46 11.08 -1.84 -11.75
CA GLN A 46 11.33 -1.23 -13.06
C GLN A 46 10.52 0.07 -13.20
N ASP A 47 9.35 0.16 -12.58
CA ASP A 47 8.50 1.36 -12.59
C ASP A 47 8.69 2.21 -11.33
N PHE A 48 9.39 3.32 -11.46
CA PHE A 48 9.64 4.23 -10.33
C PHE A 48 8.40 4.97 -9.81
N LYS A 49 7.25 4.81 -10.48
CA LYS A 49 5.95 5.32 -10.02
C LYS A 49 5.37 4.47 -8.87
N LEU A 50 5.79 3.20 -8.75
CA LEU A 50 5.27 2.24 -7.78
C LEU A 50 6.42 1.42 -7.17
N LEU A 51 6.89 1.82 -5.98
CA LEU A 51 8.08 1.26 -5.34
C LEU A 51 7.84 0.64 -3.94
N PRO A 52 6.79 -0.17 -3.70
CA PRO A 52 6.53 -0.75 -2.38
C PRO A 52 7.63 -1.71 -1.91
N PHE A 53 8.40 -2.29 -2.85
CA PHE A 53 9.55 -3.17 -2.58
C PHE A 53 10.90 -2.53 -2.90
N SER A 54 10.94 -1.20 -3.11
CA SER A 54 12.11 -0.46 -3.59
C SER A 54 12.60 -0.94 -4.97
N ALA A 55 13.82 -0.57 -5.35
CA ALA A 55 14.44 -0.91 -6.64
C ALA A 55 15.96 -1.16 -6.54
N GLY A 56 16.54 -1.74 -7.58
CA GLY A 56 17.98 -1.91 -7.73
C GLY A 56 18.64 -2.86 -6.72
N ARG A 57 19.90 -2.59 -6.37
CA ARG A 57 20.77 -3.50 -5.59
C ARG A 57 20.26 -3.85 -4.18
N ARG A 58 19.32 -3.07 -3.64
CA ARG A 58 18.77 -3.23 -2.29
C ARG A 58 17.25 -3.43 -2.32
N MET A 59 16.71 -3.86 -3.46
CA MET A 59 15.31 -4.27 -3.56
C MET A 59 14.99 -5.35 -2.53
N CYS A 60 13.77 -5.32 -2.00
CA CYS A 60 13.31 -6.29 -1.02
C CYS A 60 13.48 -7.73 -1.54
N PRO A 61 14.29 -8.58 -0.88
CA PRO A 61 14.45 -9.98 -1.29
C PRO A 61 13.18 -10.82 -1.04
N GLY A 62 12.24 -10.30 -0.24
CA GLY A 62 10.97 -10.94 0.10
C GLY A 62 9.84 -10.70 -0.91
N VAL A 63 10.07 -9.98 -2.02
CA VAL A 63 9.01 -9.64 -2.99
C VAL A 63 8.26 -10.88 -3.51
N SER A 64 8.97 -11.98 -3.78
CA SER A 64 8.35 -13.23 -4.25
C SER A 64 7.48 -13.93 -3.19
N LEU A 65 7.80 -13.72 -1.90
CA LEU A 65 7.02 -14.25 -0.80
C LEU A 65 5.77 -13.39 -0.57
N ALA A 66 5.95 -12.07 -0.46
CA ALA A 66 4.87 -11.12 -0.24
C ALA A 66 3.80 -11.17 -1.34
N THR A 67 4.22 -11.27 -2.61
CA THR A 67 3.31 -11.38 -3.77
C THR A 67 2.47 -12.64 -3.78
N ARG A 68 2.86 -13.69 -3.05
CA ARG A 68 2.06 -14.91 -2.87
C ARG A 68 1.21 -14.84 -1.61
N GLN A 69 1.78 -14.33 -0.51
CA GLN A 69 1.11 -14.29 0.78
C GLN A 69 -0.02 -13.26 0.85
N ILE A 70 0.18 -12.04 0.34
CA ILE A 70 -0.82 -10.96 0.44
C ILE A 70 -2.13 -11.37 -0.27
N PRO A 71 -2.12 -11.81 -1.55
CA PRO A 71 -3.36 -12.23 -2.20
C PRO A 71 -4.00 -13.45 -1.53
N LEU A 72 -3.19 -14.39 -1.02
CA LEU A 72 -3.70 -15.58 -0.33
C LEU A 72 -4.47 -15.22 0.94
N VAL A 73 -3.88 -14.40 1.81
CA VAL A 73 -4.51 -13.97 3.07
C VAL A 73 -5.75 -13.13 2.77
N LEU A 74 -5.65 -12.17 1.84
CA LEU A 74 -6.79 -11.33 1.47
C LEU A 74 -7.94 -12.16 0.89
N THR A 75 -7.64 -13.12 0.02
CA THR A 75 -8.64 -14.02 -0.56
C THR A 75 -9.29 -14.88 0.52
N ALA A 76 -8.52 -15.41 1.47
CA ALA A 76 -9.08 -16.18 2.58
C ALA A 76 -10.04 -15.35 3.43
N LEU A 77 -9.69 -14.10 3.75
CA LEU A 77 -10.52 -13.19 4.54
C LEU A 77 -11.82 -12.81 3.80
N VAL A 78 -11.72 -12.41 2.53
CA VAL A 78 -12.87 -11.95 1.73
C VAL A 78 -13.80 -13.09 1.34
N ARG A 79 -13.28 -14.31 1.12
CA ARG A 79 -14.12 -15.46 0.75
C ARG A 79 -14.80 -16.13 1.94
N SER A 80 -14.26 -15.99 3.15
CA SER A 80 -14.77 -16.72 4.32
C SER A 80 -15.76 -15.91 5.13
N PHE A 81 -15.71 -14.58 5.05
CA PHE A 81 -16.50 -13.69 5.89
C PHE A 81 -17.03 -12.50 5.10
N ASP A 82 -18.26 -12.13 5.42
CA ASP A 82 -18.78 -10.80 5.13
C ASP A 82 -18.41 -9.90 6.33
N TRP A 83 -17.97 -8.67 6.06
CA TRP A 83 -17.41 -7.77 7.07
C TRP A 83 -18.36 -6.63 7.39
N CYS A 84 -18.56 -6.37 8.67
CA CYS A 84 -19.29 -5.20 9.16
C CYS A 84 -18.45 -4.43 10.16
N LEU A 85 -18.62 -3.11 10.23
CA LEU A 85 -18.02 -2.30 11.29
C LEU A 85 -18.65 -2.65 12.65
N SER A 86 -17.85 -2.56 13.70
CA SER A 86 -18.38 -2.64 15.08
C SER A 86 -19.23 -1.41 15.40
N ASP A 87 -20.29 -1.59 16.17
CA ASP A 87 -21.02 -0.52 16.87
C ASP A 87 -21.47 0.69 16.03
N GLY A 88 -22.14 0.46 14.89
CA GLY A 88 -22.86 1.51 14.16
C GLY A 88 -21.99 2.62 13.58
N GLU A 89 -20.68 2.39 13.47
CA GLU A 89 -19.77 3.28 12.75
C GLU A 89 -20.18 3.39 11.27
N ASP A 90 -20.12 4.61 10.74
CA ASP A 90 -20.38 4.89 9.33
C ASP A 90 -19.12 4.59 8.51
N GLU A 91 -19.26 3.75 7.48
CA GLU A 91 -18.18 3.39 6.55
C GLU A 91 -17.55 4.62 5.87
N THR A 92 -18.32 5.69 5.72
CA THR A 92 -17.88 6.94 5.10
C THR A 92 -17.06 7.83 6.03
N GLU A 93 -17.09 7.58 7.34
CA GLU A 93 -16.39 8.37 8.37
C GLU A 93 -15.14 7.67 8.93
N LEU A 94 -14.71 6.56 8.30
CA LEU A 94 -13.53 5.82 8.75
C LEU A 94 -12.27 6.70 8.78
N ASP A 95 -11.65 6.78 9.96
CA ASP A 95 -10.39 7.49 10.16
C ASP A 95 -9.25 6.76 9.45
N MET A 96 -8.73 7.35 8.38
CA MET A 96 -7.60 6.85 7.58
C MET A 96 -6.26 7.48 7.96
N SER A 97 -6.17 8.16 9.10
CA SER A 97 -4.91 8.70 9.60
C SER A 97 -3.88 7.61 9.88
N GLU A 98 -2.61 7.95 9.64
CA GLU A 98 -1.47 7.04 9.71
C GLU A 98 -0.60 7.38 10.92
N LYS A 99 -0.15 6.36 11.64
CA LYS A 99 0.91 6.46 12.64
C LYS A 99 2.27 6.18 11.99
N PHE A 100 3.21 7.10 12.17
CA PHE A 100 4.58 6.90 11.69
C PHE A 100 5.36 5.91 12.57
N GLY A 101 6.03 4.95 11.94
CA GLY A 101 6.84 3.92 12.59
C GLY A 101 7.77 3.22 11.61
N THR A 102 8.24 2.03 11.96
CA THR A 102 9.00 1.16 11.03
C THR A 102 8.19 0.85 9.77
N THR A 103 6.89 0.66 9.95
CA THR A 103 5.86 0.60 8.91
C THR A 103 4.83 1.68 9.18
N LEU A 104 4.19 2.19 8.14
CA LEU A 104 2.99 3.02 8.30
C LEU A 104 1.83 2.12 8.68
N GLU A 105 1.15 2.48 9.75
CA GLU A 105 0.00 1.75 10.30
C GLU A 105 -1.17 2.73 10.44
N LYS A 106 -2.41 2.22 10.48
CA LYS A 106 -3.54 3.08 10.86
C LYS A 106 -3.33 3.56 12.30
N GLU A 107 -3.57 4.85 12.55
CA GLU A 107 -3.48 5.42 13.91
C GLU A 107 -4.48 4.72 14.85
N ARG A 108 -5.69 4.47 14.35
CA ARG A 108 -6.73 3.70 15.03
C ARG A 108 -6.88 2.32 14.37
N PRO A 109 -6.72 1.21 15.11
CA PRO A 109 -6.97 -0.12 14.59
C PRO A 109 -8.38 -0.24 14.01
N LEU A 110 -8.50 -0.87 12.84
CA LEU A 110 -9.81 -1.17 12.25
C LEU A 110 -10.43 -2.36 12.98
N LEU A 111 -11.60 -2.16 13.57
CA LEU A 111 -12.36 -3.22 14.24
C LEU A 111 -13.50 -3.66 13.32
N LEU A 112 -13.48 -4.93 12.94
CA LEU A 112 -14.50 -5.55 12.09
C LEU A 112 -15.10 -6.76 12.78
N VAL A 113 -16.42 -6.94 12.59
CA VAL A 113 -17.14 -8.14 13.00
C VAL A 113 -17.28 -9.05 11.78
N PRO A 114 -16.70 -10.25 11.80
CA PRO A 114 -16.92 -11.21 10.74
C PRO A 114 -18.32 -11.83 10.87
N SER A 115 -19.04 -11.92 9.76
CA SER A 115 -20.28 -12.66 9.64
C SER A 115 -20.13 -13.77 8.60
N GLN A 116 -20.99 -14.79 8.67
CA GLN A 116 -20.94 -15.92 7.73
C GLN A 116 -21.11 -15.40 6.31
N SER A 117 -20.16 -15.72 5.42
CA SER A 117 -20.23 -15.23 4.05
C SER A 117 -21.49 -15.74 3.34
N SER A 118 -22.13 -14.84 2.61
CA SER A 118 -23.30 -15.12 1.78
C SER A 118 -22.95 -15.71 0.39
N LEU A 119 -21.65 -15.91 0.11
CA LEU A 119 -21.11 -16.56 -1.10
C LEU A 119 -21.15 -18.10 -1.07
#